data_AF-A0A1B8WB02-F1
#
_entry.id   AF-A0A1B8WB02-F1
#
_cell.length_a   1.000
_cell.length_b   1.000
_cell.length_c   1.000
_cell.angle_alpha   90.00
_cell.angle_beta   90.00
_cell.angle_gamma   90.00
#
_symmetry.space_group_name_H-M   'P 1'
#
loop_
_entity.id
_entity.type
_entity.pdbx_description
1 polymer ?
#
loop_
_entity_poly.entity_id
_entity_poly.type
_entity_poly.pdbx_seq_one_letter_code
_entity_poly.pdbx_strand_id
1 'polypeptide(L)'
;MRRKRQSEAYKMKVVEEALQGGNFSHTARKHDLNPESVRVWVREYRDSLAVEKKEVAEGPIPEEDYELKYNRAMKILGEKEVELEILRELLKMPNPAYPKR
;
A
#
# COMPACT_ATOMS: atom_id res chain seq x y z
N MET A 1 -26.66 27.72 1.88
CA MET A 1 -25.71 26.62 1.55
C MET A 1 -25.67 25.61 2.69
N ARG A 2 -26.07 24.35 2.46
CA ARG A 2 -25.90 23.27 3.45
C ARG A 2 -24.43 22.84 3.45
N ARG A 3 -23.73 23.04 4.56
CA ARG A 3 -22.40 22.42 4.76
C ARG A 3 -22.63 20.91 4.93
N LYS A 4 -22.28 20.11 3.92
CA LYS A 4 -22.14 18.66 4.10
C LYS A 4 -21.02 18.45 5.12
N ARG A 5 -21.35 17.96 6.31
CA ARG A 5 -20.35 17.52 7.28
C ARG A 5 -19.77 16.21 6.75
N GLN A 6 -18.51 16.26 6.32
CA GLN A 6 -17.76 15.06 5.95
C GLN A 6 -17.38 14.31 7.23
N SER A 7 -17.45 12.97 7.21
CA SER A 7 -17.01 12.13 8.31
C SER A 7 -15.49 12.24 8.52
N GLU A 8 -15.02 12.06 9.75
CA GLU A 8 -13.59 12.15 10.06
C GLU A 8 -12.75 11.12 9.30
N ALA A 9 -13.25 9.88 9.21
CA ALA A 9 -12.60 8.81 8.45
C ALA A 9 -12.41 9.18 6.96
N TYR A 10 -13.35 9.91 6.37
CA TYR A 10 -13.22 10.38 4.99
C TYR A 10 -12.15 11.46 4.86
N LYS A 11 -12.12 12.43 5.79
CA LYS A 11 -11.09 13.47 5.81
C LYS A 11 -9.68 12.89 5.95
N MET A 12 -9.52 11.89 6.83
CA MET A 12 -8.23 11.20 7.01
C MET A 12 -7.74 10.54 5.72
N LYS A 13 -8.60 9.80 5.02
CA LYS A 13 -8.25 9.18 3.72
C LYS A 13 -7.81 10.22 2.69
N VAL A 14 -8.52 11.35 2.61
CA VAL A 14 -8.19 12.44 1.67
C VAL A 14 -6.83 13.06 2.03
N VAL A 15 -6.54 13.25 3.32
CA VAL A 15 -5.25 13.78 3.79
C VAL A 15 -4.11 12.81 3.50
N GLU A 16 -4.30 11.50 3.74
CA GLU A 16 -3.29 10.48 3.44
C GLU A 16 -2.95 10.43 1.96
N GLU A 17 -3.97 10.39 1.09
CA GLU A 17 -3.81 10.41 -0.37
C GLU A 17 -3.07 11.69 -0.83
N ALA A 18 -3.40 12.84 -0.23
CA ALA A 18 -2.75 14.10 -0.56
C ALA A 18 -1.28 14.15 -0.10
N LEU A 19 -0.95 13.55 1.05
CA LEU A 19 0.42 13.43 1.55
C LEU A 19 1.26 12.43 0.74
N GLN A 20 0.67 11.32 0.30
CA GLN A 20 1.35 10.34 -0.56
C GLN A 20 1.62 10.89 -1.97
N GLY A 21 0.64 11.59 -2.56
CA GLY A 21 0.74 12.11 -3.93
C GLY A 21 1.42 13.48 -4.07
N GLY A 22 1.64 14.20 -2.97
CA GLY A 22 2.30 15.52 -2.95
C GLY A 22 1.54 16.66 -3.64
N ASN A 23 0.35 16.41 -4.19
CA ASN A 23 -0.43 17.40 -4.95
C ASN A 23 -1.84 17.61 -4.40
N PHE A 24 -1.96 18.53 -3.44
CA PHE A 24 -3.22 18.89 -2.77
C PHE A 24 -4.31 19.36 -3.74
N SER A 25 -3.94 20.06 -4.82
CA SER A 25 -4.91 20.59 -5.79
C SER A 25 -5.52 19.48 -6.64
N HIS A 26 -4.74 18.46 -6.97
CA HIS A 26 -5.23 17.30 -7.71
C HIS A 26 -6.18 16.46 -6.86
N THR A 27 -5.78 16.14 -5.62
CA THR A 27 -6.62 15.39 -4.68
C THR A 27 -7.92 16.14 -4.36
N ALA A 28 -7.86 17.46 -4.19
CA ALA A 28 -9.06 18.27 -3.97
C ALA A 28 -10.06 18.19 -5.14
N ARG A 29 -9.58 18.27 -6.39
CA ARG A 29 -10.44 18.11 -7.58
C ARG A 29 -11.05 16.73 -7.68
N LYS A 30 -10.30 15.68 -7.34
CA LYS A 30 -10.79 14.29 -7.37
C LYS A 30 -11.95 14.06 -6.39
N HIS A 31 -11.99 14.80 -5.30
CA HIS A 31 -13.00 14.70 -4.25
C HIS A 31 -14.04 15.82 -4.27
N ASP A 32 -14.06 16.65 -5.32
CA ASP A 32 -14.92 17.86 -5.44
C ASP A 32 -14.82 18.81 -4.24
N LEU A 33 -13.60 18.94 -3.71
CA LEU A 33 -13.27 19.79 -2.56
C LEU A 33 -12.52 21.04 -2.99
N ASN A 34 -12.60 22.08 -2.16
CA ASN A 34 -11.74 23.24 -2.29
C ASN A 34 -10.31 22.84 -1.84
N PRO A 35 -9.25 23.12 -2.64
CA PRO A 35 -7.87 22.89 -2.26
C PRO A 35 -7.49 23.45 -0.88
N GLU A 36 -8.11 24.58 -0.50
CA GLU A 36 -7.88 25.19 0.82
C GLU A 36 -8.40 24.31 1.96
N SER A 37 -9.54 23.64 1.77
CA SER A 37 -10.08 22.71 2.77
C SER A 37 -9.15 21.52 2.99
N VAL A 38 -8.53 21.01 1.91
CA VAL A 38 -7.54 19.93 2.01
C VAL A 38 -6.30 20.39 2.76
N ARG A 39 -5.80 21.62 2.51
CA ARG A 39 -4.66 22.17 3.26
C ARG A 39 -4.95 22.31 4.76
N VAL A 40 -6.14 22.80 5.11
CA VAL A 40 -6.56 22.92 6.51
C VAL A 40 -6.60 21.55 7.18
N TRP A 41 -7.22 20.55 6.53
CA TRP A 41 -7.25 19.19 7.06
C TRP A 41 -5.87 18.56 7.15
N VAL A 42 -4.99 18.77 6.16
CA VAL A 42 -3.61 18.30 6.25
C VAL A 42 -2.93 18.88 7.48
N ARG A 43 -3.11 20.17 7.78
CA ARG A 43 -2.55 20.78 8.99
C ARG A 43 -3.14 20.21 10.28
N GLU A 44 -4.46 19.97 10.31
CA GLU A 44 -5.17 19.45 11.49
C GLU A 44 -4.84 17.97 11.77
N TYR A 45 -4.77 17.13 10.73
CA TYR A 45 -4.59 15.69 10.87
C TYR A 45 -3.13 15.23 10.71
N ARG A 46 -2.19 16.10 10.33
CA ARG A 46 -0.77 15.73 10.20
C ARG A 46 -0.19 15.17 11.51
N ASP A 47 -0.52 15.80 12.63
CA ASP A 47 -0.01 15.38 13.93
C ASP A 47 -0.70 14.10 14.40
N SER A 48 -2.00 13.94 14.16
CA SER A 48 -2.74 12.71 14.44
C SER A 48 -2.24 11.52 13.60
N LEU A 49 -1.93 11.73 12.32
CA LEU A 49 -1.35 10.71 11.45
C LEU A 49 0.09 10.35 11.83
N ALA A 50 0.85 11.30 12.40
CA ALA A 50 2.19 11.02 12.92
C ALA A 50 2.14 10.14 14.18
N VAL A 51 1.08 10.28 15.00
CA VAL A 51 0.83 9.42 16.16
C VAL A 51 0.38 8.03 15.71
N GLU A 52 -0.59 7.91 14.79
CA GLU A 52 -1.01 6.59 14.26
C GLU A 52 0.14 5.87 13.55
N LYS A 53 0.98 6.58 12.79
CA LYS A 53 2.17 5.96 12.18
C LYS A 53 3.21 5.52 13.20
N LYS A 54 3.31 6.18 14.36
CA LYS A 54 4.18 5.74 15.47
C LYS A 54 3.58 4.59 16.27
N GLU A 55 2.26 4.38 16.24
CA GLU A 55 1.66 3.19 16.85
C GLU A 55 1.75 1.97 15.92
N VAL A 56 1.83 2.19 14.61
CA VAL A 56 2.04 1.13 13.60
C VAL A 56 3.53 0.84 13.36
N ALA A 57 4.42 1.80 13.61
CA ALA A 57 5.86 1.63 13.52
C ALA A 57 6.50 1.65 14.92
N GLU A 58 7.13 0.54 15.31
CA GLU A 58 8.06 0.44 16.45
C GLU A 58 7.45 0.23 17.84
N GLY A 59 6.86 -0.95 18.05
CA GLY A 59 7.34 -1.75 19.18
C GLY A 59 8.51 -2.62 18.69
N PRO A 60 9.58 -2.85 19.48
CA PRO A 60 10.55 -3.88 19.13
C PRO A 60 9.79 -5.21 19.00
N ILE A 61 9.70 -5.71 17.77
CA ILE A 61 9.14 -7.03 17.51
C ILE A 61 10.09 -7.99 18.26
N PRO A 62 9.58 -8.84 19.19
CA PRO A 62 10.42 -9.79 19.91
C PRO A 62 11.28 -10.57 18.92
N GLU A 63 12.56 -10.77 19.23
CA GLU A 63 13.55 -11.37 18.31
C GLU A 63 13.09 -12.75 17.79
N GLU A 64 12.33 -13.49 18.60
CA GLU A 64 11.67 -14.76 18.24
C GLU A 64 10.64 -14.61 17.09
N ASP A 65 9.92 -13.49 17.03
CA ASP A 65 8.93 -13.22 15.97
C ASP A 65 9.63 -12.77 14.67
N TYR A 66 10.84 -12.20 14.74
CA TYR A 66 11.67 -11.96 13.56
C TYR A 66 12.16 -13.26 12.93
N GLU A 67 12.70 -14.17 13.74
CA GLU A 67 13.22 -15.45 13.24
C GLU A 67 12.08 -16.30 12.63
N LEU A 68 10.91 -16.32 13.27
CA LEU A 68 9.73 -17.00 12.74
C LEU A 68 9.26 -16.39 11.41
N LYS A 69 9.19 -15.05 11.30
CA LYS A 69 8.83 -14.36 10.06
C LYS A 69 9.85 -14.60 8.96
N TYR A 70 11.13 -14.57 9.29
CA TYR A 70 12.22 -14.83 8.36
C TYR A 70 12.15 -16.26 7.81
N ASN A 71 12.04 -17.27 8.69
CA ASN A 71 11.93 -18.67 8.29
C ASN A 71 10.69 -18.92 7.42
N ARG A 72 9.56 -18.29 7.77
CA ARG A 72 8.34 -18.37 6.95
C ARG A 72 8.52 -17.73 5.58
N ALA A 73 9.15 -16.56 5.51
CA ALA A 73 9.43 -15.87 4.25
C ALA A 73 10.38 -16.69 3.36
N MET A 74 11.46 -17.25 3.93
CA MET A 74 12.41 -18.11 3.22
C MET A 74 11.74 -19.37 2.67
N LYS A 75 10.84 -19.99 3.43
CA LYS A 75 10.09 -21.16 2.95
C LYS A 75 9.22 -20.82 1.73
N ILE A 76 8.45 -19.74 1.82
CA ILE A 76 7.59 -19.29 0.71
C ILE A 76 8.43 -18.91 -0.51
N LEU A 77 9.59 -18.26 -0.29
CA LEU A 77 10.51 -17.91 -1.36
C LEU A 77 11.01 -19.16 -2.10
N GLY A 78 11.47 -20.18 -1.37
CA GLY A 78 11.91 -21.44 -1.96
C GLY A 78 10.81 -22.17 -2.74
N GLU A 79 9.58 -22.21 -2.21
CA GLU A 79 8.43 -22.77 -2.92
C GLU A 79 8.18 -22.04 -4.26
N LYS A 80 8.34 -20.72 -4.29
CA LYS A 80 8.18 -19.90 -5.49
C LYS A 80 9.34 -20.05 -6.48
N GLU A 81 10.57 -20.25 -6.01
CA GLU A 81 11.72 -20.52 -6.87
C GLU A 81 11.57 -21.84 -7.63
N VAL A 82 11.10 -22.90 -6.95
CA VAL A 82 10.82 -24.19 -7.58
C VAL A 82 9.70 -24.09 -8.61
N GLU A 83 8.61 -23.40 -8.26
CA GLU A 83 7.50 -23.15 -9.20
C GLU A 83 7.99 -22.40 -10.45
N LEU A 84 8.83 -21.38 -10.27
CA LEU A 84 9.43 -20.62 -11.38
C LEU A 84 10.37 -21.47 -12.24
N GLU A 85 11.17 -22.36 -11.63
CA GLU A 85 12.05 -23.25 -12.38
C GLU A 85 11.26 -24.22 -13.25
N ILE A 86 10.21 -24.85 -12.71
CA ILE A 86 9.30 -25.71 -13.45
C ILE A 86 8.65 -24.93 -14.60
N LEU A 87 8.11 -23.74 -14.34
CA LEU A 87 7.49 -22.92 -15.38
C LEU A 87 8.47 -22.54 -16.50
N ARG A 88 9.73 -22.23 -16.15
CA ARG A 88 10.79 -21.96 -17.13
C ARG A 88 11.13 -23.19 -17.95
N GLU A 89 11.14 -24.37 -17.35
CA GLU A 89 11.37 -25.63 -18.05
C GLU A 89 10.21 -25.95 -19.01
N LEU A 90 8.96 -25.76 -18.58
CA LEU A 90 7.78 -25.92 -19.43
C LEU A 90 7.84 -25.01 -20.67
N LEU A 91 8.34 -23.78 -20.53
CA LEU A 91 8.53 -22.86 -21.67
C LEU A 91 9.63 -23.30 -22.63
N LYS A 92 10.63 -24.07 -22.18
CA LYS A 92 11.69 -24.61 -23.05
C LYS A 92 11.21 -25.81 -23.85
N MET A 93 10.17 -26.50 -23.39
CA MET A 93 9.61 -27.61 -24.14
C MET A 93 8.90 -27.11 -25.41
N PRO A 94 9.09 -27.79 -26.55
CA PRO A 94 8.35 -27.46 -27.77
C PRO A 94 6.86 -27.66 -27.49
N ASN A 95 6.06 -26.61 -27.73
CA ASN A 95 4.62 -26.66 -27.51
C ASN A 95 3.99 -27.75 -28.41
N PRO A 96 3.44 -28.84 -27.85
CA PRO A 96 2.83 -29.91 -28.65
C PRO A 96 1.57 -29.43 -29.39
N ALA A 97 0.99 -28.29 -29.00
CA ALA A 97 -0.19 -27.72 -29.67
C ALA A 97 0.12 -27.05 -31.02
N TYR A 98 1.40 -26.80 -31.35
CA TYR A 98 1.78 -26.19 -32.63
C TYR A 98 2.93 -26.99 -33.28
N PRO A 99 2.61 -28.04 -34.05
CA PRO A 99 3.63 -28.73 -34.85
C PRO A 99 4.23 -27.74 -35.86
N LYS A 100 5.56 -27.65 -35.88
CA LYS A 100 6.29 -26.83 -36.85
C LYS A 100 6.04 -27.40 -38.26
N ARG A 101 5.57 -26.55 -39.17
CA ARG A 101 5.46 -26.84 -40.61
C ARG A 101 6.84 -26.90 -41.26
#